data_AF-A0A4R1ZQZ8-F1
#
_entry.id   AF-A0A4R1ZQZ8-F1
#
_cell.length_a   1.000
_cell.length_b   1.000
_cell.length_c   1.000
_cell.angle_alpha   90.00
_cell.angle_beta   90.00
_cell.angle_gamma   90.00
#
_symmetry.space_group_name_H-M   'P 1'
#
loop_
_entity.id
_entity.type
_entity.pdbx_description
1 polymer ?
#
loop_
_entity_poly.entity_id
_entity_poly.type
_entity_poly.pdbx_seq_one_letter_code
_entity_poly.pdbx_strand_id
1 'polypeptide(L)' 'MNKNEELPNTETSASTVVSFNDATEHYQKVMGVPSQRADLKSLPKALRWFSYFFYTVIVLGALLFLISWFIHR' A
#
# COMPACT_ATOMS: atom_id res chain seq x y z
N MET A 1 -1.08 -51.51 1.29
CA MET A 1 -1.48 -51.07 2.64
C MET A 1 -1.14 -49.58 2.72
N ASN A 2 -2.16 -48.75 2.48
CA ASN A 2 -2.07 -47.30 2.39
C ASN A 2 -2.06 -46.70 3.79
N LYS A 3 -1.11 -45.80 4.09
CA LYS A 3 -1.17 -44.95 5.29
C LYS A 3 -1.35 -43.52 4.82
N ASN A 4 -2.56 -43.03 5.09
CA ASN A 4 -2.95 -41.64 4.95
C ASN A 4 -2.15 -40.81 5.94
N GLU A 5 -1.45 -39.79 5.44
CA GLU A 5 -1.05 -38.64 6.24
C GLU A 5 -1.81 -37.43 5.69
N GLU A 6 -2.76 -36.96 6.48
CA GLU A 6 -3.60 -35.80 6.19
C GLU A 6 -2.74 -34.54 6.03
N LEU A 7 -2.88 -33.87 4.89
CA LEU A 7 -2.36 -32.51 4.67
C LEU A 7 -3.12 -31.53 5.56
N PRO A 8 -2.45 -30.75 6.44
CA PRO A 8 -3.06 -29.55 6.97
C PRO A 8 -2.95 -28.47 5.89
N ASN A 9 -4.12 -27.98 5.46
CA ASN A 9 -4.26 -26.80 4.62
C ASN A 9 -3.43 -25.64 5.19
N THR A 10 -2.49 -25.10 4.43
CA THR A 10 -2.00 -23.74 4.67
C THR A 10 -1.71 -23.09 3.34
N GLU A 11 -2.29 -21.91 3.22
CA GLU A 11 -2.57 -21.19 2.02
C GLU A 11 -1.31 -20.67 1.34
N THR A 12 -1.39 -20.55 0.02
CA THR A 12 -0.49 -19.79 -0.83
C THR A 12 -0.37 -18.36 -0.34
N SER A 13 0.61 -18.08 0.53
CA SER A 13 1.15 -16.74 0.81
C SER A 13 2.37 -16.87 1.72
N ALA A 14 3.45 -16.17 1.37
CA ALA A 14 4.71 -16.06 2.10
C ALA A 14 5.78 -17.12 1.80
N SER A 15 6.50 -16.93 0.69
CA SER A 15 7.95 -17.14 0.71
C SER A 15 8.66 -15.81 0.51
N THR A 16 8.60 -14.96 1.55
CA THR A 16 9.68 -13.99 1.75
C THR A 16 10.93 -14.82 1.98
N VAL A 17 11.71 -15.04 0.92
CA VAL A 17 13.07 -15.55 1.04
C VAL A 17 13.81 -14.52 1.88
N VAL A 18 14.02 -14.81 3.17
CA VAL A 18 14.80 -13.97 4.08
C VAL A 18 16.24 -14.10 3.62
N SER A 19 16.61 -13.33 2.58
CA SER A 19 17.99 -13.23 2.15
C SER A 19 18.75 -12.48 3.22
N PHE A 20 19.76 -13.09 3.82
CA PHE A 20 20.69 -12.46 4.77
C PHE A 20 21.47 -11.26 4.19
N ASN A 21 21.20 -10.88 2.94
CA ASN A 21 21.72 -9.73 2.22
C ASN A 21 20.56 -9.01 1.50
N ASP A 22 19.45 -8.78 2.21
CA ASP A 22 18.43 -7.88 1.69
C ASP A 22 19.04 -6.48 1.66
N ALA A 23 19.49 -6.06 0.48
CA ALA A 23 20.04 -4.73 0.26
C ALA A 23 19.06 -3.65 0.76
N THR A 24 17.76 -3.94 0.74
CA THR A 24 16.70 -3.12 1.30
C THR A 24 16.82 -2.95 2.81
N GLU A 25 17.13 -4.00 3.56
CA GLU A 25 17.33 -3.95 5.02
C GLU A 25 18.61 -3.18 5.38
N HIS A 26 19.71 -3.40 4.66
CA HIS A 26 20.95 -2.64 4.88
C HIS A 26 20.75 -1.14 4.58
N TYR A 27 20.06 -0.80 3.48
CA TYR A 27 19.73 0.59 3.15
C TYR A 27 18.84 1.22 4.22
N GLN A 28 17.80 0.53 4.69
CA GLN A 28 16.92 1.04 5.73
C GLN A 28 17.64 1.24 7.08
N LYS A 29 18.50 0.29 7.45
CA LYS A 29 19.19 0.27 8.75
C LYS A 29 20.41 1.18 8.82
N VAL A 30 21.16 1.33 7.73
CA VAL A 30 22.40 2.14 7.68
C VAL A 30 22.13 3.57 7.20
N MET A 31 21.27 3.76 6.20
CA MET A 31 20.95 5.10 5.69
C MET A 31 19.80 5.77 6.45
N GLY A 32 19.16 5.04 7.39
CA GLY A 32 18.10 5.57 8.24
C GLY A 32 16.86 6.02 7.47
N VAL A 33 16.67 5.53 6.24
CA VAL A 33 15.49 5.88 5.45
C VAL A 33 14.26 5.21 6.09
N PRO A 34 13.22 5.99 6.45
CA PRO A 34 12.08 5.43 7.14
C PRO A 34 11.38 4.39 6.26
N SER A 35 11.27 3.16 6.76
CA SER A 35 10.47 2.09 6.16
C SER A 35 8.97 2.26 6.41
N GLN A 36 8.60 3.28 7.20
CA GLN A 36 7.23 3.56 7.56
C GLN A 36 6.48 4.16 6.37
N ARG A 37 5.36 3.53 6.01
CA ARG A 37 4.44 4.04 4.99
C ARG A 37 4.07 5.49 5.32
N ALA A 38 4.03 6.34 4.29
CA ALA A 38 3.72 7.75 4.43
C ALA A 38 2.38 7.93 5.19
N ASP A 39 2.46 8.42 6.42
CA ASP A 39 1.30 8.73 7.25
C ASP A 39 0.92 10.20 7.03
N LEU A 40 -0.31 10.44 6.56
CA LEU A 40 -0.85 11.78 6.36
C LEU A 40 -0.90 12.58 7.68
N LYS A 41 -0.91 11.89 8.83
CA LYS A 41 -0.92 12.53 10.16
C LYS A 41 0.45 13.06 10.57
N SER A 42 1.55 12.47 10.10
CA SER A 42 2.92 12.92 10.42
C SER A 42 3.39 14.09 9.55
N LEU A 43 2.60 14.50 8.56
CA LEU A 43 2.93 15.62 7.67
C LEU A 43 2.75 16.98 8.36
N PRO A 44 3.57 17.99 8.01
CA PRO A 44 3.41 19.35 8.52
C PRO A 44 2.05 19.93 8.09
N LYS A 45 1.46 20.76 8.97
CA LYS A 45 0.07 21.26 8.82
C LYS A 45 -0.21 21.83 7.42
N ALA A 46 0.71 22.60 6.86
CA ALA A 46 0.57 23.20 5.53
C ALA A 46 0.41 22.14 4.43
N LEU A 47 1.27 21.12 4.42
CA LEU A 47 1.23 20.07 3.41
C LEU A 47 0.00 19.19 3.57
N ARG A 48 -0.46 18.99 4.82
CA ARG A 48 -1.70 18.26 5.10
C ARG A 48 -2.92 18.97 4.51
N TRP A 49 -3.05 20.28 4.72
CA TRP A 49 -4.11 21.09 4.12
C TRP A 49 -4.05 21.11 2.58
N PHE A 50 -2.84 21.25 2.03
CA PHE A 50 -2.63 21.17 0.58
C PHE A 50 -3.10 19.82 0.02
N SER A 51 -2.74 18.71 0.67
CA SER A 51 -3.17 17.38 0.25
C SER A 51 -4.69 17.23 0.30
N TYR A 52 -5.35 17.73 1.35
CA TYR A 52 -6.81 17.69 1.43
C TYR A 52 -7.48 18.47 0.30
N PHE A 53 -6.97 19.66 -0.03
CA PHE A 53 -7.47 20.44 -1.17
C PHE A 53 -7.32 19.70 -2.50
N PHE A 54 -6.16 19.10 -2.74
CA PHE A 54 -5.94 18.34 -3.97
C PHE A 54 -6.83 17.09 -4.05
N TYR A 55 -6.92 16.32 -2.96
CA TYR A 55 -7.76 15.14 -2.92
C TYR A 55 -9.24 15.48 -3.12
N THR A 56 -9.74 16.58 -2.55
CA THR A 56 -11.14 16.98 -2.76
C THR A 56 -11.41 17.35 -4.22
N VAL A 57 -10.51 18.11 -4.87
CA VAL A 57 -10.65 18.48 -6.29
C VAL A 57 -10.63 17.23 -7.18
N ILE A 58 -9.70 16.31 -6.95
CA ILE A 58 -9.60 15.06 -7.72
C ILE A 58 -10.86 14.21 -7.55
N VAL A 59 -11.31 14.00 -6.31
CA VAL A 59 -12.51 13.20 -6.02
C VAL A 59 -13.76 13.85 -6.63
N LEU A 60 -13.90 15.18 -6.52
CA LEU A 60 -15.02 15.91 -7.09
C LEU A 60 -15.01 15.84 -8.63
N GLY A 61 -13.85 16.00 -9.25
CA GLY A 61 -13.69 15.86 -10.70
C GLY A 61 -14.03 14.44 -11.18
N ALA A 62 -13.56 13.42 -10.47
CA ALA A 62 -13.88 12.03 -10.77
C ALA A 62 -15.38 11.75 -10.64
N LEU A 63 -16.04 12.27 -9.61
CA LEU A 63 -17.49 12.17 -9.43
C LEU A 63 -18.26 12.84 -10.57
N LEU A 64 -17.91 14.07 -10.93
CA LEU A 64 -18.55 14.79 -12.03
C LEU A 64 -18.35 14.07 -13.37
N PHE A 65 -17.16 13.54 -13.61
CA PHE A 65 -16.89 12.72 -14.79
C PHE A 65 -17.76 11.47 -14.82
N LEU A 66 -17.85 10.74 -13.71
CA LEU A 66 -18.68 9.53 -13.61
C LEU A 66 -20.17 9.83 -13.88
N ILE A 67 -20.68 10.93 -13.31
CA ILE A 67 -22.05 11.39 -13.52
C ILE A 67 -22.27 11.77 -14.98
N SER A 68 -21.37 12.56 -15.56
CA SER A 68 -21.44 12.97 -16.96
C SER A 68 -21.42 11.77 -17.91
N TRP A 69 -20.55 10.80 -17.64
CA TRP A 69 -20.45 9.55 -18.38
C TRP A 69 -21.74 8.73 -18.29
N PHE A 70 -22.34 8.63 -17.09
CA PHE A 70 -23.59 7.91 -16.90
C PHE A 70 -24.77 8.58 -17.64
N ILE A 71 -24.80 9.90 -17.72
CA ILE A 71 -25.82 10.66 -18.46
C ILE A 71 -25.67 10.48 -19.97
N HIS A 72 -24.44 10.38 -20.48
CA HIS A 72 -24.15 10.22 -21.92
C HIS A 72 -24.15 8.76 -22.40
N ARG A 73 -24.33 7.80 -21.49
CA ARG A 73 -24.31 6.36 -21.79
C ARG A 73 -25.66 5.86 -22.28
#